data_AF-A0A291RRH4-F1
#
_entry.id   AF-A0A291RRH4-F1
#
_cell.length_a   1.000
_cell.length_b   1.000
_cell.length_c   1.000
_cell.angle_alpha   90.00
_cell.angle_beta   90.00
_cell.angle_gamma   90.00
#
_symmetry.space_group_name_H-M   'P 1'
#
loop_
_entity.id
_entity.type
_entity.pdbx_description
1 polymer ?
#
loop_
_entity_poly.entity_id
_entity_poly.type
_entity_poly.pdbx_seq_one_letter_code
_entity_poly.pdbx_strand_id
1 'polypeptide(L)'
;MSRITIRHNRQLGTLVYGTYRGMSGVGKALTQWPCNFRGSENLPEDDELGDPFWYLPHSRRRRADTYKIDSAVARLRELGHDTDVEIDDTTPAVDFAGFMEEKYDRADDRAAYQQYMARREFWTSDTIRAANQRTYDMLNGQPILVGHHSEHRHRRLLDRLWQREGKAWALYDKAKHHIDRATAAANFRAYKENPGTTQRRILGIETDLRRIGKALEQHGDRWSDHALAITRAEIVEKLEELDYWWRVLDEAGVHVWGPDDFAVGDFVAWAHGSWHEVARINPKSVSVAGLYDTAGGRIQTVSALTRRNCRPQPLPYDKVISHLTAAQAREQYPELFANLDAAPVRPRPSKKRGSVKLDHHRAAEGERWEWRVGDVEYHAFWRHPQNWWRGEHEPVTEPGIIHVTAYRVGKTPTFVSRGEPVEVAVSDVAIEGDIAWVEEVHNQLRDHVQTHYADRAAA
;
A
#
# COMPACT_ATOMS: atom_id res chain seq x y z
N MET A 1 -25.93 14.03 40.62
CA MET A 1 -24.72 14.77 40.25
C MET A 1 -23.55 13.97 40.77
N SER A 2 -22.79 13.36 39.88
CA SER A 2 -21.63 12.50 40.21
C SER A 2 -20.38 13.18 39.69
N ARG A 3 -19.27 13.03 40.41
CA ARG A 3 -17.95 13.48 39.97
C ARG A 3 -17.38 12.43 39.00
N ILE A 4 -17.00 12.87 37.80
CA ILE A 4 -16.43 12.05 36.73
C ILE A 4 -15.07 12.62 36.37
N THR A 5 -14.04 11.79 36.28
CA THR A 5 -12.70 12.25 35.89
C THR A 5 -12.30 11.57 34.59
N ILE A 6 -11.87 12.35 33.60
CA ILE A 6 -11.22 11.84 32.38
C ILE A 6 -9.72 12.05 32.52
N ARG A 7 -8.98 10.95 32.72
CA ARG A 7 -7.51 10.98 32.84
C ARG A 7 -6.88 10.42 31.58
N HIS A 8 -5.87 11.10 31.05
CA HIS A 8 -5.02 10.63 29.97
C HIS A 8 -3.57 10.60 30.41
N ASN A 9 -2.92 9.46 30.25
CA ASN A 9 -1.47 9.38 30.20
C ASN A 9 -1.04 8.43 29.08
N ARG A 10 0.24 8.48 28.70
CA ARG A 10 0.73 7.70 27.57
C ARG A 10 0.75 6.19 27.85
N GLN A 11 0.88 5.76 29.11
CA GLN A 11 0.94 4.35 29.50
C GLN A 11 -0.42 3.63 29.37
N LEU A 12 -1.45 4.21 29.97
CA LEU A 12 -2.80 3.65 30.10
C LEU A 12 -3.77 4.17 29.03
N GLY A 13 -3.43 5.29 28.38
CA GLY A 13 -4.30 5.98 27.42
C GLY A 13 -5.33 6.85 28.14
N THR A 14 -6.45 7.11 27.48
CA THR A 14 -7.56 7.89 28.07
C THR A 14 -8.58 6.98 28.70
N LEU A 15 -8.81 7.16 30.01
CA LEU A 15 -9.75 6.40 30.84
C LEU A 15 -10.75 7.36 31.53
N VAL A 16 -11.95 6.87 31.80
CA VAL A 16 -13.02 7.62 32.47
C VAL A 16 -13.41 6.92 33.77
N TYR A 17 -13.23 7.64 34.87
CA TYR A 17 -13.43 7.20 36.24
C TYR A 17 -14.71 7.77 36.83
N GLY A 18 -15.19 7.20 37.94
CA GLY A 18 -16.45 7.61 38.59
C GLY A 18 -17.69 7.26 37.76
N THR A 19 -17.57 6.28 36.87
CA THR A 19 -18.65 5.81 35.99
C THR A 19 -18.78 4.29 36.06
N TYR A 20 -19.96 3.76 35.71
CA TYR A 20 -20.22 2.33 35.69
C TYR A 20 -21.15 1.94 34.53
N ARG A 21 -21.22 0.64 34.27
CA ARG A 21 -22.09 0.09 33.22
C ARG A 21 -23.56 0.42 33.49
N GLY A 22 -24.22 1.07 32.53
CA GLY A 22 -25.65 1.40 32.63
C GLY A 22 -25.94 2.71 33.37
N MET A 23 -24.92 3.49 33.73
CA MET A 23 -25.11 4.84 34.26
C MET A 23 -25.89 5.72 33.26
N SER A 24 -26.96 6.35 33.74
CA SER A 24 -27.95 7.04 32.90
C SER A 24 -27.32 8.13 32.04
N GLY A 25 -27.57 8.11 30.73
CA GLY A 25 -27.08 9.10 29.76
C GLY A 25 -25.60 9.01 29.40
N VAL A 26 -24.72 8.62 30.34
CA VAL A 26 -23.25 8.60 30.19
C VAL A 26 -22.79 7.74 29.01
N GLY A 27 -23.31 6.52 28.87
CA GLY A 27 -22.94 5.64 27.76
C GLY A 27 -23.23 6.26 26.39
N LYS A 28 -24.35 6.99 26.24
CA LYS A 28 -24.70 7.69 25.00
C LYS A 28 -23.77 8.89 24.77
N ALA A 29 -23.49 9.67 25.81
CA ALA A 29 -22.59 10.82 25.73
C ALA A 29 -21.17 10.42 25.25
N LEU A 30 -20.65 9.31 25.77
CA LEU A 30 -19.29 8.84 25.53
C LEU A 30 -19.13 8.02 24.23
N THR A 31 -20.11 7.19 23.86
CA THR A 31 -19.97 6.29 22.70
C THR A 31 -20.29 6.95 21.36
N GLN A 32 -21.12 7.99 21.35
CA GLN A 32 -21.52 8.67 20.11
C GLN A 32 -20.37 9.49 19.54
N TRP A 33 -20.26 9.51 18.21
CA TRP A 33 -19.35 10.40 17.50
C TRP A 33 -19.56 11.86 17.95
N PRO A 34 -18.50 12.65 18.21
CA PRO A 34 -17.09 12.35 17.93
C PRO A 34 -16.33 11.58 19.03
N CYS A 35 -16.89 11.45 20.24
CA CYS A 35 -16.21 10.90 21.43
C CYS A 35 -15.72 9.45 21.23
N ASN A 36 -16.57 8.55 20.72
CA ASN A 36 -16.21 7.17 20.35
C ASN A 36 -15.52 6.32 21.44
N PHE A 37 -15.81 6.55 22.72
CA PHE A 37 -15.33 5.71 23.80
C PHE A 37 -15.95 4.30 23.73
N ARG A 38 -15.30 3.35 24.39
CA ARG A 38 -15.74 1.96 24.51
C ARG A 38 -15.75 1.54 25.98
N GLY A 39 -16.74 0.74 26.34
CA GLY A 39 -16.84 0.16 27.68
C GLY A 39 -16.02 -1.12 27.77
N SER A 40 -15.35 -1.33 28.90
CA SER A 40 -14.67 -2.58 29.23
C SER A 40 -14.67 -2.75 30.74
N GLU A 41 -14.88 -3.98 31.19
CA GLU A 41 -14.73 -4.38 32.61
C GLU A 41 -13.28 -4.78 32.91
N ASN A 42 -12.45 -4.95 31.88
CA ASN A 42 -11.05 -5.30 31.99
C ASN A 42 -10.20 -4.05 31.70
N LEU A 43 -10.20 -3.09 32.62
CA LEU A 43 -9.37 -1.89 32.56
C LEU A 43 -8.48 -1.80 33.81
N PRO A 44 -7.30 -1.18 33.71
CA PRO A 44 -6.40 -1.07 34.84
C PRO A 44 -7.04 -0.23 35.95
N GLU A 45 -6.99 -0.75 37.18
CA GLU A 45 -7.41 -0.05 38.39
C GLU A 45 -6.47 1.13 38.66
N ASP A 46 -7.02 2.19 39.22
CA ASP A 46 -6.26 3.36 39.67
C ASP A 46 -6.42 3.49 41.18
N ASP A 47 -5.30 3.54 41.89
CA ASP A 47 -5.31 3.58 43.36
C ASP A 47 -6.05 4.80 43.93
N GLU A 48 -6.10 5.90 43.17
CA GLU A 48 -6.73 7.16 43.59
C GLU A 48 -8.18 7.27 43.10
N LEU A 49 -8.44 6.94 41.84
CA LEU A 49 -9.73 7.17 41.17
C LEU A 49 -10.63 5.92 41.10
N GLY A 50 -10.13 4.75 41.53
CA GLY A 50 -10.83 3.47 41.49
C GLY A 50 -10.95 2.91 40.07
N ASP A 51 -11.99 2.09 39.84
CA ASP A 51 -12.14 1.34 38.60
C ASP A 51 -12.72 2.21 37.46
N PRO A 52 -12.02 2.35 36.33
CA PRO A 52 -12.58 2.96 35.14
C PRO A 52 -13.47 1.94 34.39
N PHE A 53 -14.50 2.44 33.69
CA PHE A 53 -15.33 1.60 32.82
C PHE A 53 -15.22 1.98 31.34
N TRP A 54 -14.96 3.26 31.03
CA TRP A 54 -14.84 3.73 29.65
C TRP A 54 -13.40 4.06 29.31
N TYR A 55 -12.98 3.67 28.12
CA TYR A 55 -11.67 4.02 27.57
C TYR A 55 -11.80 4.56 26.13
N LEU A 56 -10.84 5.37 25.71
CA LEU A 56 -10.71 5.78 24.31
C LEU A 56 -9.82 4.77 23.57
N PRO A 57 -10.32 4.07 22.53
CA PRO A 57 -9.50 3.13 21.78
C PRO A 57 -8.29 3.81 21.09
N HIS A 58 -7.18 3.08 21.02
CA HIS A 58 -5.92 3.53 20.38
C HIS A 58 -5.30 4.80 20.99
N SER A 59 -5.58 5.12 22.26
CA SER A 59 -5.02 6.27 22.97
C SER A 59 -3.68 5.99 23.68
N ARG A 60 -3.40 4.74 24.06
CA ARG A 60 -2.09 4.34 24.62
C ARG A 60 -0.94 4.64 23.65
N ARG A 61 0.18 5.11 24.20
CA ARG A 61 1.42 5.50 23.47
C ARG A 61 1.17 6.57 22.40
N ARG A 62 0.23 7.48 22.66
CA ARG A 62 -0.10 8.64 21.83
C ARG A 62 -0.36 9.85 22.72
N ARG A 63 -0.30 11.04 22.13
CA ARG A 63 -0.77 12.26 22.79
C ARG A 63 -2.28 12.20 23.02
N ALA A 64 -2.75 12.96 23.99
CA ALA A 64 -4.17 13.14 24.25
C ALA A 64 -4.93 13.61 23.00
N ASP A 65 -6.03 12.93 22.67
CA ASP A 65 -6.98 13.40 21.65
C ASP A 65 -7.92 14.42 22.29
N THR A 66 -7.42 15.65 22.45
CA THR A 66 -8.11 16.73 23.17
C THR A 66 -9.49 17.00 22.59
N TYR A 67 -9.65 16.94 21.26
CA TYR A 67 -10.96 17.13 20.62
C TYR A 67 -12.02 16.15 21.13
N LYS A 68 -11.67 14.85 21.25
CA LYS A 68 -12.62 13.84 21.77
C LYS A 68 -12.83 13.97 23.26
N ILE A 69 -11.79 14.30 24.02
CA ILE A 69 -11.87 14.54 25.46
C ILE A 69 -12.79 15.73 25.73
N ASP A 70 -12.55 16.87 25.11
CA ASP A 70 -13.35 18.08 25.28
C ASP A 70 -14.81 17.86 24.87
N SER A 71 -15.04 17.12 23.78
CA SER A 71 -16.39 16.74 23.35
C SER A 71 -17.10 15.84 24.38
N ALA A 72 -16.37 14.92 25.01
CA ALA A 72 -16.91 14.07 26.07
C ALA A 72 -17.23 14.88 27.32
N VAL A 73 -16.32 15.76 27.74
CA VAL A 73 -16.49 16.66 28.89
C VAL A 73 -17.72 17.54 28.70
N ALA A 74 -17.88 18.17 27.54
CA ALA A 74 -19.05 18.99 27.24
C ALA A 74 -20.36 18.22 27.44
N ARG A 75 -20.45 17.01 26.87
CA ARG A 75 -21.65 16.17 26.98
C ARG A 75 -21.92 15.66 28.39
N LEU A 76 -20.88 15.34 29.16
CA LEU A 76 -21.04 14.91 30.55
C LEU A 76 -21.52 16.06 31.43
N ARG A 77 -21.02 17.28 31.20
CA ARG A 77 -21.47 18.49 31.89
C ARG A 77 -22.91 18.86 31.51
N GLU A 78 -23.30 18.72 30.24
CA GLU A 78 -24.70 18.89 29.80
C GLU A 78 -25.66 17.93 30.51
N LEU A 79 -25.20 16.72 30.87
CA LEU A 79 -25.95 15.76 31.67
C LEU A 79 -25.97 16.07 33.18
N GLY A 80 -25.32 17.17 33.61
CA GLY A 80 -25.27 17.60 35.01
C GLY A 80 -24.24 16.85 35.86
N HIS A 81 -23.21 16.27 35.25
CA HIS A 81 -22.07 15.70 35.98
C HIS A 81 -20.97 16.74 36.18
N ASP A 82 -20.33 16.67 37.34
CA ASP A 82 -19.12 17.44 37.61
C ASP A 82 -17.95 16.68 36.95
N THR A 83 -17.28 17.30 35.98
CA THR A 83 -16.31 16.59 35.12
C THR A 83 -14.93 17.24 35.15
N ASP A 84 -13.95 16.51 35.66
CA ASP A 84 -12.54 16.87 35.74
C ASP A 84 -11.73 16.23 34.60
N VAL A 85 -10.65 16.89 34.19
CA VAL A 85 -9.75 16.42 33.13
C VAL A 85 -8.31 16.51 33.60
N GLU A 86 -7.59 15.40 33.47
CA GLU A 86 -6.18 15.29 33.82
C GLU A 86 -5.41 14.73 32.62
N ILE A 87 -4.42 15.46 32.11
CA ILE A 87 -3.64 15.06 30.94
C ILE A 87 -2.15 15.12 31.29
N ASP A 88 -1.47 13.98 31.16
CA ASP A 88 -0.03 13.87 31.20
C ASP A 88 0.51 13.27 29.89
N ASP A 89 0.90 14.16 28.98
CA ASP A 89 1.62 13.82 27.74
C ASP A 89 3.15 13.88 27.91
N THR A 90 3.64 14.24 29.10
CA THR A 90 5.07 14.50 29.36
C THR A 90 5.81 13.27 29.88
N THR A 91 5.08 12.31 30.46
CA THR A 91 5.64 11.04 30.91
C THR A 91 5.56 10.01 29.79
N PRO A 92 6.69 9.44 29.32
CA PRO A 92 6.67 8.38 28.32
C PRO A 92 6.06 7.10 28.88
N ALA A 93 5.35 6.37 28.04
CA ALA A 93 5.04 4.98 28.26
C ALA A 93 6.31 4.12 28.23
N VAL A 94 6.30 3.04 28.99
CA VAL A 94 7.40 2.07 29.10
C VAL A 94 6.90 0.66 28.81
N ASP A 95 7.84 -0.24 28.57
CA ASP A 95 7.59 -1.66 28.26
C ASP A 95 6.82 -1.86 26.95
N PHE A 96 7.47 -1.52 25.83
CA PHE A 96 6.85 -1.70 24.50
C PHE A 96 6.69 -3.19 24.18
N ALA A 97 7.61 -4.03 24.66
CA ALA A 97 7.54 -5.47 24.51
C ALA A 97 6.30 -6.06 25.17
N GLY A 98 6.05 -5.76 26.46
CA GLY A 98 4.85 -6.21 27.16
C GLY A 98 3.57 -5.66 26.55
N PHE A 99 3.58 -4.41 26.06
CA PHE A 99 2.44 -3.86 25.29
C PHE A 99 2.14 -4.65 24.00
N MET A 100 3.18 -5.14 23.32
CA MET A 100 3.03 -5.98 22.13
C MET A 100 2.55 -7.39 22.49
N GLU A 101 3.09 -7.99 23.55
CA GLU A 101 2.65 -9.31 24.02
C GLU A 101 1.17 -9.26 24.46
N GLU A 102 0.74 -8.25 25.20
CA GLU A 102 -0.68 -8.05 25.57
C GLU A 102 -1.59 -7.95 24.33
N LYS A 103 -1.08 -7.40 23.22
CA LYS A 103 -1.83 -7.39 21.95
C LYS A 103 -1.88 -8.77 21.30
N TYR A 104 -0.83 -9.56 21.41
CA TYR A 104 -0.78 -10.93 20.91
C TYR A 104 -1.71 -11.83 21.72
N ASP A 105 -1.67 -11.76 23.05
CA ASP A 105 -2.59 -12.47 23.94
C ASP A 105 -4.05 -12.14 23.59
N ARG A 106 -4.39 -10.85 23.44
CA ARG A 106 -5.74 -10.44 23.03
C ARG A 106 -6.12 -10.92 21.63
N ALA A 107 -5.16 -11.19 20.75
CA ALA A 107 -5.42 -11.77 19.43
C ALA A 107 -5.64 -13.28 19.54
N ASP A 108 -4.89 -13.97 20.39
CA ASP A 108 -5.03 -15.40 20.66
C ASP A 108 -6.36 -15.72 21.36
N ASP A 109 -6.74 -14.94 22.37
CA ASP A 109 -8.06 -15.02 23.01
C ASP A 109 -9.19 -14.85 22.00
N ARG A 110 -9.02 -13.89 21.08
CA ARG A 110 -9.98 -13.67 20.00
C ARG A 110 -10.01 -14.86 19.06
N ALA A 111 -8.87 -15.45 18.71
CA ALA A 111 -8.80 -16.63 17.87
C ALA A 111 -9.54 -17.80 18.52
N ALA A 112 -9.25 -18.09 19.80
CA ALA A 112 -9.89 -19.14 20.57
C ALA A 112 -11.41 -18.94 20.69
N TYR A 113 -11.86 -17.72 20.99
CA TYR A 113 -13.29 -17.39 21.04
C TYR A 113 -13.98 -17.61 19.69
N GLN A 114 -13.38 -17.18 18.59
CA GLN A 114 -13.95 -17.35 17.26
C GLN A 114 -13.98 -18.83 16.85
N GLN A 115 -12.95 -19.63 17.20
CA GLN A 115 -12.96 -21.09 16.99
C GLN A 115 -14.07 -21.78 17.79
N TYR A 116 -14.26 -21.40 19.05
CA TYR A 116 -15.35 -21.91 19.88
C TYR A 116 -16.72 -21.62 19.25
N MET A 117 -16.93 -20.38 18.80
CA MET A 117 -18.16 -19.99 18.10
C MET A 117 -18.35 -20.77 16.81
N ALA A 118 -17.30 -20.92 15.99
CA ALA A 118 -17.36 -21.74 14.76
C ALA A 118 -17.79 -23.18 15.05
N ARG A 119 -17.17 -23.83 16.05
CA ARG A 119 -17.48 -25.21 16.43
C ARG A 119 -18.93 -25.35 16.89
N ARG A 120 -19.41 -24.41 17.70
CA ARG A 120 -20.80 -24.40 18.18
C ARG A 120 -21.81 -24.28 17.03
N GLU A 121 -21.58 -23.35 16.09
CA GLU A 121 -22.50 -23.14 14.96
C GLU A 121 -22.43 -24.32 13.97
N PHE A 122 -21.24 -24.87 13.72
CA PHE A 122 -21.07 -26.06 12.88
C PHE A 122 -21.78 -27.29 13.47
N TRP A 123 -21.60 -27.56 14.76
CA TRP A 123 -22.29 -28.66 15.44
C TRP A 123 -23.82 -28.48 15.42
N THR A 124 -24.30 -27.25 15.60
CA THR A 124 -25.74 -26.95 15.52
C THR A 124 -26.28 -27.14 14.09
N SER A 125 -25.50 -26.78 13.06
CA SER A 125 -25.85 -27.04 11.66
C SER A 125 -25.93 -28.55 11.37
N ASP A 126 -24.91 -29.30 11.76
CA ASP A 126 -24.81 -30.74 11.51
C ASP A 126 -25.91 -31.53 12.21
N THR A 127 -26.24 -31.17 13.46
CA THR A 127 -27.36 -31.78 14.19
C THR A 127 -28.71 -31.54 13.53
N ILE A 128 -28.97 -30.34 12.99
CA ILE A 128 -30.19 -30.06 12.22
C ILE A 128 -30.22 -30.91 10.95
N ARG A 129 -29.12 -30.97 10.21
CA ARG A 129 -29.02 -31.74 8.95
C ARG A 129 -29.18 -33.24 9.19
N ALA A 130 -28.55 -33.79 10.23
CA ALA A 130 -28.69 -35.18 10.62
C ALA A 130 -30.15 -35.51 11.03
N ALA A 131 -30.83 -34.60 11.74
CA ALA A 131 -32.24 -34.78 12.08
C ALA A 131 -33.16 -34.71 10.85
N ASN A 132 -32.88 -33.80 9.92
CA ASN A 132 -33.57 -33.73 8.62
C ASN A 132 -33.34 -35.02 7.83
N GLN A 133 -32.10 -35.50 7.74
CA GLN A 133 -31.75 -36.74 7.03
C GLN A 133 -32.52 -37.95 7.56
N ARG A 134 -32.56 -38.15 8.88
CA ARG A 134 -33.37 -39.22 9.49
C ARG A 134 -34.85 -39.14 9.11
N THR A 135 -35.38 -37.93 8.94
CA THR A 135 -36.76 -37.72 8.51
C THR A 135 -36.95 -38.05 7.04
N TYR A 136 -36.00 -37.68 6.18
CA TYR A 136 -35.99 -38.06 4.76
C TYR A 136 -35.88 -39.58 4.59
N ASP A 137 -35.03 -40.24 5.38
CA ASP A 137 -34.88 -41.70 5.39
C ASP A 137 -36.19 -42.39 5.81
N MET A 138 -36.89 -41.86 6.83
CA MET A 138 -38.21 -42.35 7.24
C MET A 138 -39.28 -42.16 6.15
N LEU A 139 -39.21 -41.10 5.35
CA LEU A 139 -40.13 -40.88 4.22
C LEU A 139 -39.87 -41.86 3.07
N ASN A 140 -38.65 -42.41 2.97
CA ASN A 140 -38.24 -43.39 1.97
C ASN A 140 -38.65 -43.01 0.53
N GLY A 141 -38.56 -41.71 0.19
CA GLY A 141 -38.93 -41.19 -1.12
C GLY A 141 -40.41 -41.30 -1.48
N GLN A 142 -41.32 -41.47 -0.51
CA GLN A 142 -42.76 -41.50 -0.78
C GLN A 142 -43.20 -40.21 -1.52
N PRO A 143 -43.92 -40.32 -2.65
CA PRO A 143 -44.45 -39.15 -3.33
C PRO A 143 -45.57 -38.50 -2.52
N ILE A 144 -45.83 -37.22 -2.78
CA ILE A 144 -47.00 -36.53 -2.23
C ILE A 144 -48.26 -37.09 -2.92
N LEU A 145 -49.12 -37.75 -2.15
CA LEU A 145 -50.40 -38.27 -2.65
C LEU A 145 -51.43 -37.14 -2.75
N VAL A 146 -51.54 -36.54 -3.93
CA VAL A 146 -52.45 -35.41 -4.20
C VAL A 146 -53.91 -35.86 -4.08
N GLY A 147 -54.72 -35.10 -3.33
CA GLY A 147 -56.13 -35.40 -3.06
C GLY A 147 -56.37 -36.39 -1.91
N HIS A 148 -55.32 -36.95 -1.31
CA HIS A 148 -55.43 -37.86 -0.15
C HIS A 148 -55.44 -37.07 1.17
N HIS A 149 -56.07 -37.61 2.22
CA HIS A 149 -56.18 -36.94 3.53
C HIS A 149 -54.81 -36.66 4.19
N SER A 150 -53.73 -37.35 3.78
CA SER A 150 -52.35 -37.13 4.27
C SER A 150 -51.58 -36.04 3.52
N GLU A 151 -52.08 -35.55 2.37
CA GLU A 151 -51.38 -34.58 1.51
C GLU A 151 -50.90 -33.36 2.31
N HIS A 152 -51.81 -32.75 3.06
CA HIS A 152 -51.54 -31.52 3.77
C HIS A 152 -50.47 -31.70 4.86
N ARG A 153 -50.45 -32.87 5.50
CA ARG A 153 -49.43 -33.22 6.51
C ARG A 153 -48.06 -33.42 5.86
N HIS A 154 -48.03 -34.06 4.69
CA HIS A 154 -46.79 -34.28 3.94
C HIS A 154 -46.18 -32.95 3.47
N ARG A 155 -46.96 -32.06 2.84
CA ARG A 155 -46.50 -30.72 2.43
C ARG A 155 -45.92 -29.93 3.61
N ARG A 156 -46.67 -29.83 4.71
CA ARG A 156 -46.20 -29.16 5.95
C ARG A 156 -44.94 -29.78 6.56
N LEU A 157 -44.71 -31.07 6.37
CA LEU A 157 -43.48 -31.72 6.81
C LEU A 157 -42.29 -31.26 5.95
N LEU A 158 -42.43 -31.33 4.63
CA LEU A 158 -41.39 -30.89 3.69
C LEU A 158 -41.07 -29.40 3.86
N ASP A 159 -42.09 -28.56 4.03
CA ASP A 159 -41.89 -27.12 4.30
C ASP A 159 -41.07 -26.90 5.57
N ARG A 160 -41.37 -27.63 6.66
CA ARG A 160 -40.59 -27.54 7.91
C ARG A 160 -39.16 -28.03 7.73
N LEU A 161 -38.94 -29.11 6.97
CA LEU A 161 -37.61 -29.63 6.66
C LEU A 161 -36.82 -28.61 5.84
N TRP A 162 -37.43 -27.99 4.82
CA TRP A 162 -36.83 -26.94 4.01
C TRP A 162 -36.40 -25.73 4.85
N GLN A 163 -37.27 -25.23 5.74
CA GLN A 163 -36.92 -24.11 6.63
C GLN A 163 -35.78 -24.47 7.61
N ARG A 164 -35.77 -25.70 8.13
CA ARG A 164 -34.68 -26.20 8.97
C ARG A 164 -33.36 -26.32 8.19
N GLU A 165 -33.43 -26.79 6.94
CA GLU A 165 -32.28 -26.90 6.05
C GLU A 165 -31.68 -25.52 5.77
N GLY A 166 -32.51 -24.54 5.43
CA GLY A 166 -32.08 -23.15 5.25
C GLY A 166 -31.40 -22.58 6.51
N LYS A 167 -31.95 -22.86 7.69
CA LYS A 167 -31.31 -22.49 8.97
C LYS A 167 -29.96 -23.19 9.15
N ALA A 168 -29.85 -24.47 8.81
CA ALA A 168 -28.60 -25.21 8.94
C ALA A 168 -27.51 -24.65 8.03
N TRP A 169 -27.84 -24.29 6.79
CA TRP A 169 -26.90 -23.65 5.87
C TRP A 169 -26.47 -22.26 6.36
N ALA A 170 -27.39 -21.45 6.86
CA ALA A 170 -27.04 -20.16 7.45
C ALA A 170 -26.06 -20.30 8.64
N LEU A 171 -26.24 -21.32 9.48
CA LEU A 171 -25.33 -21.63 10.59
C LEU A 171 -23.96 -22.13 10.08
N TYR A 172 -23.96 -22.93 9.02
CA TYR A 172 -22.73 -23.41 8.39
C TYR A 172 -21.90 -22.26 7.80
N ASP A 173 -22.54 -21.32 7.09
CA ASP A 173 -21.87 -20.14 6.56
C ASP A 173 -21.37 -19.21 7.67
N LYS A 174 -22.15 -19.06 8.74
CA LYS A 174 -21.71 -18.33 9.94
C LYS A 174 -20.50 -19.00 10.59
N ALA A 175 -20.46 -20.33 10.65
CA ALA A 175 -19.31 -21.08 11.16
C ALA A 175 -18.05 -20.82 10.31
N LYS A 176 -18.16 -20.85 8.97
CA LYS A 176 -17.06 -20.47 8.07
C LYS A 176 -16.55 -19.05 8.35
N HIS A 177 -17.45 -18.09 8.49
CA HIS A 177 -17.06 -16.73 8.81
C HIS A 177 -16.29 -16.63 10.14
N HIS A 178 -16.70 -17.38 11.17
CA HIS A 178 -15.96 -17.47 12.43
C HIS A 178 -14.57 -18.13 12.25
N ILE A 179 -14.43 -19.14 11.38
CA ILE A 179 -13.13 -19.76 11.04
C ILE A 179 -12.19 -18.76 10.37
N ASP A 180 -12.67 -17.97 9.42
CA ASP A 180 -11.85 -16.95 8.75
C ASP A 180 -11.34 -15.90 9.75
N ARG A 181 -12.23 -15.46 10.65
CA ARG A 181 -11.88 -14.52 11.73
C ARG A 181 -10.88 -15.11 12.73
N ALA A 182 -11.05 -16.39 13.07
CA ALA A 182 -10.11 -17.10 13.94
C ALA A 182 -8.72 -17.18 13.30
N THR A 183 -8.66 -17.55 12.02
CA THR A 183 -7.41 -17.65 11.25
C THR A 183 -6.70 -16.30 11.16
N ALA A 184 -7.44 -15.23 10.87
CA ALA A 184 -6.89 -13.88 10.82
C ALA A 184 -6.35 -13.42 12.20
N ALA A 185 -7.03 -13.78 13.29
CA ALA A 185 -6.58 -13.45 14.65
C ALA A 185 -5.34 -14.26 15.05
N ALA A 186 -5.31 -15.56 14.76
CA ALA A 186 -4.15 -16.43 15.04
C ALA A 186 -2.90 -16.01 14.25
N ASN A 187 -3.07 -15.53 13.02
CA ASN A 187 -1.96 -15.04 12.19
C ASN A 187 -1.50 -13.62 12.55
N PHE A 188 -2.09 -12.98 13.57
CA PHE A 188 -1.82 -11.57 13.88
C PHE A 188 -0.36 -11.32 14.26
N ARG A 189 0.23 -12.17 15.11
CA ARG A 189 1.65 -12.07 15.51
C ARG A 189 2.58 -12.25 14.31
N ALA A 190 2.43 -13.37 13.59
CA ALA A 190 3.21 -13.67 12.39
C ALA A 190 3.12 -12.55 11.33
N TYR A 191 1.95 -11.94 11.16
CA TYR A 191 1.78 -10.79 10.26
C TYR A 191 2.53 -9.55 10.77
N LYS A 192 2.51 -9.27 12.07
CA LYS A 192 3.17 -8.10 12.68
C LYS A 192 4.68 -8.19 12.67
N GLU A 193 5.21 -9.40 12.84
CA GLU A 193 6.64 -9.73 12.94
C GLU A 193 7.24 -10.13 11.59
N ASN A 194 6.42 -10.25 10.55
CA ASN A 194 6.90 -10.51 9.19
C ASN A 194 8.07 -9.57 8.82
N PRO A 195 9.25 -10.09 8.43
CA PRO A 195 10.47 -9.28 8.31
C PRO A 195 10.34 -8.05 7.40
N GLY A 196 9.74 -8.20 6.22
CA GLY A 196 9.53 -7.06 5.32
C GLY A 196 8.53 -6.04 5.86
N THR A 197 7.57 -6.45 6.69
CA THR A 197 6.66 -5.53 7.38
C THR A 197 7.36 -4.80 8.52
N THR A 198 8.20 -5.51 9.28
CA THR A 198 9.02 -4.96 10.36
C THR A 198 10.03 -3.94 9.82
N GLN A 199 10.73 -4.25 8.72
CA GLN A 199 11.67 -3.32 8.06
C GLN A 199 10.99 -2.00 7.64
N ARG A 200 9.80 -2.08 7.03
CA ARG A 200 9.03 -0.86 6.67
C ARG A 200 8.61 -0.06 7.90
N ARG A 201 8.32 -0.73 9.02
CA ARG A 201 7.96 -0.07 10.29
C ARG A 201 9.16 0.66 10.89
N ILE A 202 10.32 0.00 10.97
CA ILE A 202 11.59 0.59 11.40
C ILE A 202 11.89 1.85 10.59
N LEU A 203 11.84 1.77 9.25
CA LEU A 203 12.06 2.92 8.38
C LEU A 203 11.09 4.07 8.65
N GLY A 204 9.82 3.76 8.96
CA GLY A 204 8.81 4.74 9.36
C GLY A 204 9.16 5.44 10.67
N ILE A 205 9.55 4.68 11.69
CA ILE A 205 9.94 5.19 13.01
C ILE A 205 11.19 6.07 12.90
N GLU A 206 12.23 5.62 12.19
CA GLU A 206 13.42 6.43 11.95
C GLU A 206 13.11 7.72 11.20
N THR A 207 12.20 7.66 10.22
CA THR A 207 11.79 8.85 9.47
C THR A 207 11.08 9.85 10.38
N ASP A 208 10.23 9.36 11.29
CA ASP A 208 9.62 10.19 12.31
C ASP A 208 10.65 10.80 13.27
N LEU A 209 11.62 10.01 13.74
CA LEU A 209 12.69 10.50 14.60
C LEU A 209 13.52 11.58 13.90
N ARG A 210 13.88 11.39 12.62
CA ARG A 210 14.55 12.43 11.80
C ARG A 210 13.72 13.69 11.65
N ARG A 211 12.41 13.54 11.43
CA ARG A 211 11.47 14.67 11.33
C ARG A 211 11.39 15.45 12.65
N ILE A 212 11.30 14.75 13.79
CA ILE A 212 11.28 15.36 15.12
C ILE A 212 12.62 16.06 15.40
N GLY A 213 13.76 15.39 15.14
CA GLY A 213 15.08 15.96 15.32
C GLY A 213 15.28 17.26 14.53
N LYS A 214 14.90 17.26 13.24
CA LYS A 214 14.94 18.46 12.41
C LYS A 214 14.04 19.58 12.92
N ALA A 215 12.85 19.26 13.43
CA ALA A 215 11.95 20.27 14.00
C ALA A 215 12.53 20.89 15.28
N LEU A 216 13.18 20.08 16.13
CA LEU A 216 13.89 20.55 17.32
C LEU A 216 15.08 21.45 16.96
N GLU A 217 15.87 21.08 15.96
CA GLU A 217 16.98 21.91 15.46
C GLU A 217 16.52 23.26 14.90
N GLN A 218 15.41 23.27 14.17
CA GLN A 218 14.94 24.48 13.48
C GLN A 218 14.16 25.44 14.39
N HIS A 219 13.42 24.91 15.36
CA HIS A 219 12.42 25.66 16.10
C HIS A 219 12.38 25.36 17.60
N GLY A 220 13.21 24.45 18.11
CA GLY A 220 13.17 24.01 19.50
C GLY A 220 13.44 25.11 20.51
N ASP A 221 14.21 26.14 20.12
CA ASP A 221 14.47 27.35 20.92
C ASP A 221 13.21 28.18 21.20
N ARG A 222 12.17 28.05 20.37
CA ARG A 222 10.88 28.76 20.50
C ARG A 222 9.81 27.95 21.21
N TRP A 223 10.09 26.69 21.52
CA TRP A 223 9.10 25.81 22.15
C TRP A 223 9.12 26.01 23.67
N SER A 224 7.95 25.87 24.30
CA SER A 224 7.89 25.88 25.76
C SER A 224 8.53 24.62 26.34
N ASP A 225 8.99 24.69 27.59
CA ASP A 225 9.52 23.53 28.32
C ASP A 225 8.54 22.35 28.31
N HIS A 226 7.25 22.63 28.44
CA HIS A 226 6.20 21.62 28.37
C HIS A 226 6.13 20.93 27.00
N ALA A 227 6.19 21.70 25.90
CA ALA A 227 6.20 21.13 24.54
C ALA A 227 7.46 20.29 24.27
N LEU A 228 8.61 20.71 24.82
CA LEU A 228 9.86 19.94 24.77
C LEU A 228 9.74 18.65 25.57
N ALA A 229 9.14 18.67 26.76
CA ALA A 229 8.90 17.49 27.59
C ALA A 229 8.01 16.45 26.89
N ILE A 230 6.90 16.88 26.28
CA ILE A 230 6.04 16.00 25.47
C ILE A 230 6.84 15.37 24.32
N THR A 231 7.63 16.19 23.61
CA THR A 231 8.43 15.70 22.47
C THR A 231 9.50 14.72 22.93
N ARG A 232 10.11 14.94 24.09
CA ARG A 232 11.05 14.00 24.70
C ARG A 232 10.41 12.67 25.02
N ALA A 233 9.19 12.66 25.58
CA ALA A 233 8.44 11.44 25.83
C ALA A 233 8.20 10.64 24.54
N GLU A 234 7.81 11.31 23.45
CA GLU A 234 7.62 10.67 22.15
C GLU A 234 8.91 10.09 21.57
N ILE A 235 10.04 10.77 21.73
CA ILE A 235 11.34 10.27 21.27
C ILE A 235 11.70 8.99 22.03
N VAL A 236 11.56 9.00 23.36
CA VAL A 236 11.86 7.82 24.20
C VAL A 236 11.03 6.61 23.77
N GLU A 237 9.72 6.78 23.59
CA GLU A 237 8.85 5.69 23.14
C GLU A 237 9.21 5.19 21.74
N LYS A 238 9.56 6.08 20.81
CA LYS A 238 9.97 5.70 19.44
C LYS A 238 11.29 4.94 19.43
N LEU A 239 12.24 5.31 20.29
CA LEU A 239 13.51 4.60 20.43
C LEU A 239 13.31 3.21 21.04
N GLU A 240 12.45 3.09 22.04
CA GLU A 240 12.05 1.79 22.61
C GLU A 240 11.35 0.90 21.56
N GLU A 241 10.40 1.47 20.80
CA GLU A 241 9.73 0.76 19.71
C GLU A 241 10.73 0.32 18.62
N LEU A 242 11.68 1.18 18.25
CA LEU A 242 12.71 0.88 17.27
C LEU A 242 13.57 -0.31 17.71
N ASP A 243 14.05 -0.29 18.95
CA ASP A 243 14.87 -1.35 19.54
C ASP A 243 14.11 -2.70 19.58
N TYR A 244 12.84 -2.69 19.99
CA TYR A 244 12.01 -3.90 19.93
C TYR A 244 11.93 -4.48 18.52
N TRP A 245 11.64 -3.66 17.51
CA TRP A 245 11.50 -4.15 16.14
C TRP A 245 12.82 -4.63 15.53
N TRP A 246 13.96 -4.05 15.92
CA TRP A 246 15.27 -4.57 15.55
C TRP A 246 15.50 -5.96 16.13
N ARG A 247 15.21 -6.19 17.41
CA ARG A 247 15.30 -7.53 18.02
C ARG A 247 14.43 -8.56 17.32
N VAL A 248 13.20 -8.19 16.93
CA VAL A 248 12.32 -9.07 16.16
C VAL A 248 12.93 -9.47 14.81
N LEU A 249 13.65 -8.56 14.14
CA LEU A 249 14.35 -8.89 12.89
C LEU A 249 15.55 -9.81 13.14
N ASP A 250 16.33 -9.52 14.17
CA ASP A 250 17.50 -10.33 14.55
C ASP A 250 17.08 -11.76 14.90
N GLU A 251 16.01 -11.92 15.69
CA GLU A 251 15.45 -13.22 16.07
C GLU A 251 14.86 -13.98 14.88
N ALA A 252 14.31 -13.28 13.88
CA ALA A 252 13.81 -13.92 12.67
C ALA A 252 14.93 -14.56 11.82
N GLY A 253 16.19 -14.14 12.02
CA GLY A 253 17.34 -14.67 11.28
C GLY A 253 17.29 -14.41 9.77
N VAL A 254 16.43 -13.50 9.32
CA VAL A 254 16.28 -13.13 7.92
C VAL A 254 17.24 -11.99 7.60
N HIS A 255 18.06 -12.16 6.56
CA HIS A 255 18.95 -11.10 6.10
C HIS A 255 18.14 -9.87 5.68
N VAL A 256 18.41 -8.75 6.35
CA VAL A 256 17.75 -7.47 6.06
C VAL A 256 18.58 -6.74 5.03
N TRP A 257 18.09 -6.71 3.79
CA TRP A 257 18.77 -6.03 2.69
C TRP A 257 18.82 -4.51 2.91
N GLY A 258 19.96 -3.91 2.61
CA GLY A 258 20.25 -2.49 2.61
C GLY A 258 21.16 -2.11 1.44
N PRO A 259 21.47 -0.81 1.27
CA PRO A 259 22.26 -0.34 0.13
C PRO A 259 23.68 -0.90 0.07
N ASP A 260 24.27 -1.24 1.22
CA ASP A 260 25.65 -1.73 1.31
C ASP A 260 25.79 -3.22 0.92
N ASP A 261 24.67 -3.93 0.75
CA ASP A 261 24.67 -5.35 0.35
C ASP A 261 24.82 -5.56 -1.17
N PHE A 262 24.77 -4.50 -1.97
CA PHE A 262 24.67 -4.59 -3.43
C PHE A 262 25.78 -3.81 -4.12
N ALA A 263 26.22 -4.32 -5.27
CA ALA A 263 26.98 -3.58 -6.27
C ALA A 263 26.16 -3.38 -7.56
N VAL A 264 26.47 -2.33 -8.33
CA VAL A 264 25.90 -2.18 -9.68
C VAL A 264 26.40 -3.32 -10.57
N GLY A 265 25.48 -4.00 -11.26
CA GLY A 265 25.74 -5.20 -12.06
C GLY A 265 25.46 -6.52 -11.33
N ASP A 266 25.21 -6.50 -10.01
CA ASP A 266 24.74 -7.67 -9.27
C ASP A 266 23.32 -8.07 -9.69
N PHE A 267 22.86 -9.23 -9.25
CA PHE A 267 21.53 -9.73 -9.56
C PHE A 267 20.71 -9.93 -8.30
N VAL A 268 19.45 -9.48 -8.33
CA VAL A 268 18.51 -9.65 -7.24
C VAL A 268 17.25 -10.36 -7.70
N ALA A 269 16.68 -11.17 -6.82
CA ALA A 269 15.39 -11.80 -7.02
C ALA A 269 14.35 -11.19 -6.07
N TRP A 270 13.13 -10.97 -6.57
CA TRP A 270 11.98 -10.55 -5.75
C TRP A 270 10.87 -11.61 -5.71
N ALA A 271 10.93 -12.58 -6.63
CA ALA A 271 10.09 -13.76 -6.70
C ALA A 271 10.95 -14.95 -7.14
N HIS A 272 10.50 -16.16 -6.85
CA HIS A 272 11.21 -17.36 -7.29
C HIS A 272 11.19 -17.45 -8.82
N GLY A 273 12.36 -17.64 -9.42
CA GLY A 273 12.48 -18.00 -10.84
C GLY A 273 13.00 -16.90 -11.78
N SER A 274 13.22 -15.66 -11.30
CA SER A 274 13.76 -14.57 -12.13
C SER A 274 14.79 -13.73 -11.36
N TRP A 275 15.90 -13.43 -12.04
CA TRP A 275 17.00 -12.61 -11.55
C TRP A 275 17.08 -11.30 -12.31
N HIS A 276 17.24 -10.18 -11.61
CA HIS A 276 17.25 -8.85 -12.21
C HIS A 276 18.55 -8.11 -11.90
N GLU A 277 19.25 -7.67 -12.93
CA GLU A 277 20.49 -6.92 -12.82
C GLU A 277 20.26 -5.57 -12.12
N VAL A 278 21.10 -5.24 -11.14
CA VAL A 278 21.09 -3.98 -10.41
C VAL A 278 21.69 -2.88 -11.29
N ALA A 279 20.85 -1.99 -11.78
CA ALA A 279 21.24 -0.84 -12.58
C ALA A 279 21.70 0.35 -11.74
N ARG A 280 21.15 0.50 -10.53
CA ARG A 280 21.48 1.61 -9.60
C ARG A 280 21.10 1.25 -8.17
N ILE A 281 21.89 1.72 -7.22
CA ILE A 281 21.60 1.59 -5.79
C ILE A 281 21.09 2.94 -5.27
N ASN A 282 19.95 2.94 -4.57
CA ASN A 282 19.38 4.12 -3.92
C ASN A 282 19.22 3.86 -2.41
N PRO A 283 19.01 4.91 -1.58
CA PRO A 283 18.91 4.71 -0.12
C PRO A 283 17.77 3.80 0.37
N LYS A 284 16.71 3.58 -0.43
CA LYS A 284 15.53 2.79 -0.03
C LYS A 284 15.18 1.64 -1.00
N SER A 285 15.93 1.52 -2.10
CA SER A 285 15.65 0.56 -3.16
C SER A 285 16.85 0.39 -4.08
N VAL A 286 16.91 -0.75 -4.76
CA VAL A 286 17.76 -0.95 -5.94
C VAL A 286 16.93 -0.77 -7.20
N SER A 287 17.40 -0.01 -8.16
CA SER A 287 16.79 0.01 -9.50
C SER A 287 17.33 -1.17 -10.29
N VAL A 288 16.44 -2.04 -10.74
CA VAL A 288 16.78 -3.31 -11.37
C VAL A 288 16.31 -3.36 -12.82
N ALA A 289 16.92 -4.20 -13.65
CA ALA A 289 16.40 -4.56 -14.96
C ALA A 289 14.93 -5.00 -14.84
N GLY A 290 14.08 -4.60 -15.79
CA GLY A 290 12.61 -4.55 -15.65
C GLY A 290 11.98 -5.72 -14.88
N LEU A 291 10.95 -5.44 -14.07
CA LEU A 291 10.28 -6.41 -13.20
C LEU A 291 9.36 -7.40 -13.95
N TYR A 292 9.32 -7.33 -15.27
CA TYR A 292 8.56 -8.21 -16.16
C TYR A 292 9.51 -8.83 -17.19
N ASP A 293 9.17 -9.99 -17.74
CA ASP A 293 10.01 -10.70 -18.71
C ASP A 293 10.52 -9.77 -19.84
N THR A 294 11.84 -9.58 -19.87
CA THR A 294 12.61 -9.15 -21.04
C THR A 294 13.08 -10.36 -21.84
N ALA A 295 13.76 -10.11 -22.97
CA ALA A 295 14.32 -11.15 -23.83
C ALA A 295 15.28 -12.13 -23.11
N GLY A 296 15.76 -11.79 -21.90
CA GLY A 296 16.64 -12.66 -21.11
C GLY A 296 15.96 -13.77 -20.28
N GLY A 297 14.62 -13.85 -20.29
CA GLY A 297 13.88 -14.93 -19.64
C GLY A 297 14.13 -15.03 -18.13
N ARG A 298 14.90 -16.03 -17.68
CA ARG A 298 15.23 -16.19 -16.24
C ARG A 298 16.23 -15.14 -15.73
N ILE A 299 17.05 -14.55 -16.59
CA ILE A 299 18.01 -13.50 -16.23
C ILE A 299 17.69 -12.23 -17.00
N GLN A 300 17.34 -11.20 -16.26
CA GLN A 300 16.92 -9.91 -16.77
C GLN A 300 18.10 -8.96 -16.64
N THR A 301 18.65 -8.50 -17.77
CA THR A 301 19.76 -7.54 -17.80
C THR A 301 19.31 -6.17 -18.30
N VAL A 302 20.07 -5.13 -17.95
CA VAL A 302 19.82 -3.77 -18.45
C VAL A 302 20.06 -3.72 -19.96
N SER A 303 21.00 -4.52 -20.47
CA SER A 303 21.25 -4.65 -21.91
C SER A 303 20.11 -5.34 -22.66
N ALA A 304 19.35 -6.23 -22.02
CA ALA A 304 18.24 -6.95 -22.63
C ALA A 304 16.89 -6.21 -22.54
N LEU A 305 16.86 -4.98 -22.02
CA LEU A 305 15.61 -4.21 -21.89
C LEU A 305 14.95 -4.00 -23.26
N THR A 306 13.64 -4.23 -23.29
CA THR A 306 12.82 -4.15 -24.51
C THR A 306 12.09 -2.81 -24.59
N ARG A 307 11.45 -2.48 -25.72
CA ARG A 307 10.57 -1.30 -25.82
C ARG A 307 9.46 -1.32 -24.75
N ARG A 308 8.93 -2.50 -24.43
CA ARG A 308 7.89 -2.72 -23.41
C ARG A 308 8.43 -2.44 -22.00
N ASN A 309 9.66 -2.87 -21.70
CA ASN A 309 10.31 -2.75 -20.40
C ASN A 309 11.56 -1.87 -20.49
N CYS A 310 11.41 -0.67 -21.04
CA CYS A 310 12.54 0.11 -21.55
C CYS A 310 13.38 0.85 -20.48
N ARG A 311 13.03 0.72 -19.19
CA ARG A 311 13.71 1.42 -18.09
C ARG A 311 13.86 0.53 -16.87
N PRO A 312 14.98 0.63 -16.14
CA PRO A 312 15.10 0.02 -14.83
C PRO A 312 13.96 0.46 -13.90
N GLN A 313 13.50 -0.44 -13.05
CA GLN A 313 12.40 -0.22 -12.11
C GLN A 313 12.92 -0.26 -10.67
N PRO A 314 12.41 0.58 -9.76
CA PRO A 314 12.79 0.52 -8.36
C PRO A 314 12.21 -0.73 -7.70
N LEU A 315 13.07 -1.52 -7.06
CA LEU A 315 12.74 -2.64 -6.20
C LEU A 315 13.11 -2.29 -4.74
N PRO A 316 12.13 -2.12 -3.84
CA PRO A 316 12.39 -1.87 -2.42
C PRO A 316 13.16 -3.02 -1.77
N TYR A 317 14.05 -2.70 -0.82
CA TYR A 317 14.87 -3.72 -0.15
C TYR A 317 14.07 -4.81 0.56
N ASP A 318 12.91 -4.45 1.14
CA ASP A 318 11.98 -5.37 1.80
C ASP A 318 11.28 -6.37 0.86
N LYS A 319 11.53 -6.26 -0.45
CA LYS A 319 11.05 -7.18 -1.48
C LYS A 319 12.14 -8.08 -2.04
N VAL A 320 13.41 -7.82 -1.71
CA VAL A 320 14.51 -8.67 -2.14
C VAL A 320 14.47 -9.95 -1.33
N ILE A 321 14.46 -11.08 -2.03
CA ILE A 321 14.47 -12.42 -1.41
C ILE A 321 15.82 -13.11 -1.56
N SER A 322 16.64 -12.68 -2.53
CA SER A 322 17.96 -13.26 -2.79
C SER A 322 18.83 -12.32 -3.62
N HIS A 323 20.14 -12.53 -3.53
CA HIS A 323 21.20 -11.78 -4.20
C HIS A 323 22.25 -12.74 -4.76
N LEU A 324 22.80 -12.37 -5.92
CA LEU A 324 23.99 -12.96 -6.51
C LEU A 324 24.89 -11.83 -6.97
N THR A 325 26.19 -11.96 -6.74
CA THR A 325 27.16 -11.13 -7.43
C THR A 325 27.13 -11.41 -8.94
N ALA A 326 27.57 -10.45 -9.75
CA ALA A 326 27.68 -10.64 -11.20
C ALA A 326 28.47 -11.90 -11.60
N ALA A 327 29.54 -12.22 -10.85
CA ALA A 327 30.37 -13.40 -11.07
C ALA A 327 29.61 -14.70 -10.76
N GLN A 328 28.95 -14.76 -9.60
CA GLN A 328 28.14 -15.92 -9.20
C GLN A 328 26.99 -16.16 -10.17
N ALA A 329 26.33 -15.11 -10.66
CA ALA A 329 25.27 -15.23 -11.65
C ALA A 329 25.79 -15.87 -12.95
N ARG A 330 26.95 -15.41 -13.46
CA ARG A 330 27.59 -15.97 -14.67
C ARG A 330 28.03 -17.41 -14.47
N GLU A 331 28.54 -17.76 -13.30
CA GLU A 331 28.93 -19.13 -12.96
C GLU A 331 27.71 -20.05 -12.84
N GLN A 332 26.62 -19.58 -12.23
CA GLN A 332 25.42 -20.38 -12.01
C GLN A 332 24.60 -20.57 -13.29
N TYR A 333 24.64 -19.62 -14.22
CA TYR A 333 23.81 -19.62 -15.43
C TYR A 333 24.59 -19.36 -16.73
N PRO A 334 25.65 -20.13 -17.01
CA PRO A 334 26.58 -19.83 -18.11
C PRO A 334 25.90 -19.83 -19.48
N GLU A 335 24.96 -20.75 -19.72
CA GLU A 335 24.23 -20.83 -21.00
C GLU A 335 23.30 -19.63 -21.23
N LEU A 336 22.66 -19.10 -20.18
CA LEU A 336 21.79 -17.94 -20.30
C LEU A 336 22.60 -16.68 -20.62
N PHE A 337 23.75 -16.50 -19.98
CA PHE A 337 24.65 -15.41 -20.31
C PHE A 337 25.27 -15.56 -21.70
N ALA A 338 25.62 -16.78 -22.13
CA ALA A 338 26.09 -17.01 -23.49
C ALA A 338 25.03 -16.62 -24.54
N ASN A 339 23.75 -16.94 -24.31
CA ASN A 339 22.67 -16.53 -25.20
C ASN A 339 22.46 -15.01 -25.22
N LEU A 340 22.51 -14.36 -24.05
CA LEU A 340 22.44 -12.90 -23.93
C LEU A 340 23.60 -12.21 -24.64
N ASP A 341 24.81 -12.77 -24.54
CA ASP A 341 26.02 -12.24 -25.17
C ASP A 341 26.03 -12.51 -26.70
N ALA A 342 25.41 -13.60 -27.17
CA ALA A 342 25.32 -13.96 -28.59
C ALA A 342 24.27 -13.18 -29.38
N ALA A 343 23.20 -12.70 -28.72
CA ALA A 343 22.11 -11.94 -29.34
C ALA A 343 21.85 -10.62 -28.59
N PRO A 344 22.81 -9.67 -28.58
CA PRO A 344 22.66 -8.44 -27.83
C PRO A 344 21.51 -7.61 -28.41
N VAL A 345 20.54 -7.26 -27.56
CA VAL A 345 19.49 -6.30 -27.93
C VAL A 345 20.14 -4.95 -28.24
N ARG A 346 19.68 -4.29 -29.31
CA ARG A 346 20.19 -2.95 -29.69
C ARG A 346 20.02 -1.98 -28.51
N PRO A 347 21.10 -1.33 -28.02
CA PRO A 347 21.04 -0.51 -26.82
C PRO A 347 20.15 0.71 -27.02
N ARG A 348 19.38 1.07 -25.99
CA ARG A 348 18.54 2.28 -26.02
C ARG A 348 19.42 3.54 -25.96
N PRO A 349 19.35 4.45 -26.93
CA PRO A 349 20.11 5.68 -26.88
C PRO A 349 19.53 6.68 -25.88
N SER A 350 20.39 7.52 -25.31
CA SER A 350 19.96 8.66 -24.50
C SER A 350 19.29 9.73 -25.37
N LYS A 351 18.24 10.35 -24.83
CA LYS A 351 17.54 11.48 -25.47
C LYS A 351 18.43 12.74 -25.48
N LYS A 352 18.78 13.26 -26.66
CA LYS A 352 19.57 14.49 -26.83
C LYS A 352 18.81 15.72 -26.29
N ARG A 353 19.54 16.60 -25.59
CA ARG A 353 19.05 17.91 -25.13
C ARG A 353 19.42 19.01 -26.13
N GLY A 354 18.73 20.15 -26.07
CA GLY A 354 19.00 21.31 -26.92
C GLY A 354 18.42 22.60 -26.35
N SER A 355 18.72 23.73 -26.99
CA SER A 355 18.28 25.07 -26.58
C SER A 355 16.77 25.29 -26.69
N VAL A 356 16.12 24.65 -27.67
CA VAL A 356 14.68 24.77 -27.91
C VAL A 356 13.94 23.64 -27.18
N LYS A 357 12.92 23.99 -26.39
CA LYS A 357 12.06 22.99 -25.75
C LYS A 357 11.29 22.21 -26.81
N LEU A 358 11.52 20.89 -26.85
CA LEU A 358 10.86 19.96 -27.76
C LEU A 358 10.16 18.90 -26.91
N ASP A 359 8.85 19.06 -26.80
CA ASP A 359 7.97 18.17 -26.07
C ASP A 359 7.66 16.94 -26.91
N HIS A 360 7.48 15.79 -26.26
CA HIS A 360 7.29 14.48 -26.89
C HIS A 360 6.06 13.81 -26.30
N HIS A 361 5.14 13.40 -27.16
CA HIS A 361 3.87 12.78 -26.81
C HIS A 361 3.68 11.48 -27.58
N ARG A 362 3.36 10.41 -26.85
CA ARG A 362 3.09 9.08 -27.41
C ARG A 362 1.63 8.96 -27.85
N ALA A 363 1.40 8.43 -29.06
CA ALA A 363 0.07 8.12 -29.59
C ALA A 363 -0.01 6.67 -30.10
N ALA A 364 -1.22 6.19 -30.44
CA ALA A 364 -1.43 4.79 -30.75
C ALA A 364 -0.86 4.35 -32.13
N GLU A 365 -0.72 5.29 -33.04
CA GLU A 365 -0.34 5.06 -34.45
C GLU A 365 0.90 5.87 -34.85
N GLY A 366 1.61 6.40 -33.85
CA GLY A 366 2.78 7.24 -34.06
C GLY A 366 3.20 8.02 -32.82
N GLU A 367 4.27 8.77 -32.99
CA GLU A 367 4.87 9.61 -31.97
C GLU A 367 4.78 11.07 -32.44
N ARG A 368 4.41 11.98 -31.54
CA ARG A 368 4.25 13.41 -31.82
C ARG A 368 5.31 14.21 -31.06
N TRP A 369 5.85 15.22 -31.71
CA TRP A 369 6.69 16.23 -31.08
C TRP A 369 6.17 17.63 -31.34
N GLU A 370 6.39 18.50 -30.38
CA GLU A 370 5.91 19.88 -30.40
C GLU A 370 7.02 20.80 -29.89
N TRP A 371 7.25 21.92 -30.58
CA TRP A 371 8.17 22.95 -30.10
C TRP A 371 7.69 24.33 -30.53
N ARG A 372 8.16 25.35 -29.82
CA ARG A 372 7.74 26.73 -30.04
C ARG A 372 8.93 27.65 -30.23
N VAL A 373 8.80 28.57 -31.18
CA VAL A 373 9.76 29.64 -31.47
C VAL A 373 8.96 30.92 -31.67
N GLY A 374 9.11 31.88 -30.74
CA GLY A 374 8.28 33.09 -30.72
C GLY A 374 6.78 32.81 -30.58
N ASP A 375 5.98 33.27 -31.54
CA ASP A 375 4.53 33.06 -31.64
C ASP A 375 4.14 31.87 -32.54
N VAL A 376 5.11 31.12 -33.05
CA VAL A 376 4.87 29.96 -33.94
C VAL A 376 5.13 28.66 -33.19
N GLU A 377 4.17 27.75 -33.28
CA GLU A 377 4.26 26.39 -32.78
C GLU A 377 4.38 25.41 -33.94
N TYR A 378 5.30 24.47 -33.79
CA TYR A 378 5.64 23.47 -34.80
C TYR A 378 5.26 22.09 -34.27
N HIS A 379 4.70 21.27 -35.14
CA HIS A 379 4.31 19.90 -34.85
C HIS A 379 4.92 18.94 -35.87
N ALA A 380 5.55 17.89 -35.34
CA ALA A 380 6.08 16.77 -36.08
C ALA A 380 5.34 15.50 -35.68
N PHE A 381 5.00 14.65 -36.64
CA PHE A 381 4.39 13.35 -36.39
C PHE A 381 5.12 12.25 -37.16
N TRP A 382 5.62 11.27 -36.43
CA TRP A 382 6.24 10.08 -36.99
C TRP A 382 5.29 8.89 -36.87
N ARG A 383 4.91 8.30 -38.02
CA ARG A 383 4.09 7.09 -38.05
C ARG A 383 4.97 5.87 -37.85
N HIS A 384 4.50 4.94 -37.04
CA HIS A 384 5.10 3.62 -36.88
C HIS A 384 3.98 2.56 -36.88
N PRO A 385 4.30 1.26 -37.01
CA PRO A 385 3.28 0.20 -36.97
C PRO A 385 2.42 0.26 -35.70
N GLN A 386 1.15 -0.13 -35.81
CA GLN A 386 0.25 -0.13 -34.65
C GLN A 386 0.81 -1.02 -33.53
N ASN A 387 0.82 -0.53 -32.29
CA ASN A 387 1.39 -1.23 -31.13
C ASN A 387 2.89 -1.56 -31.24
N TRP A 388 3.68 -0.82 -32.03
CA TRP A 388 5.13 -1.04 -32.17
C TRP A 388 5.90 -1.10 -30.84
N TRP A 389 5.48 -0.34 -29.82
CA TRP A 389 6.04 -0.41 -28.46
C TRP A 389 5.76 -1.73 -27.71
N ARG A 390 4.80 -2.55 -28.16
CA ARG A 390 4.49 -3.89 -27.62
C ARG A 390 5.16 -5.01 -28.41
N GLY A 391 5.56 -4.76 -29.66
CA GLY A 391 6.13 -5.77 -30.55
C GLY A 391 7.51 -6.24 -30.10
N GLU A 392 7.85 -7.46 -30.52
CA GLU A 392 9.21 -8.01 -30.45
C GLU A 392 10.18 -7.08 -31.19
N HIS A 393 11.48 -7.21 -30.92
CA HIS A 393 12.54 -6.21 -31.13
C HIS A 393 12.82 -5.76 -32.57
N GLU A 394 11.93 -6.03 -33.51
CA GLU A 394 12.03 -5.67 -34.91
C GLU A 394 12.12 -4.15 -35.08
N PRO A 395 13.16 -3.65 -35.76
CA PRO A 395 13.28 -2.25 -36.08
C PRO A 395 12.32 -1.87 -37.22
N VAL A 396 11.94 -0.60 -37.29
CA VAL A 396 11.32 -0.03 -38.49
C VAL A 396 12.44 0.25 -39.49
N THR A 397 12.52 -0.55 -40.55
CA THR A 397 13.55 -0.44 -41.60
C THR A 397 13.26 0.67 -42.62
N GLU A 398 12.00 1.09 -42.72
CA GLU A 398 11.56 2.18 -43.58
C GLU A 398 10.84 3.24 -42.73
N PRO A 399 11.58 4.06 -41.96
CA PRO A 399 10.98 5.02 -41.02
C PRO A 399 10.31 6.21 -41.69
N GLY A 400 10.57 6.45 -42.99
CA GLY A 400 9.90 7.44 -43.81
C GLY A 400 10.27 8.88 -43.48
N ILE A 401 9.37 9.80 -43.86
CA ILE A 401 9.56 11.25 -43.73
C ILE A 401 8.58 11.77 -42.67
N ILE A 402 9.09 12.59 -41.75
CA ILE A 402 8.28 13.35 -40.81
C ILE A 402 7.93 14.69 -41.46
N HIS A 403 6.65 14.88 -41.72
CA HIS A 403 6.14 16.19 -42.12
C HIS A 403 6.02 17.10 -40.91
N VAL A 404 6.60 18.30 -41.03
CA VAL A 404 6.53 19.31 -39.98
C VAL A 404 5.53 20.38 -40.38
N THR A 405 4.58 20.67 -39.50
CA THR A 405 3.52 21.67 -39.70
C THR A 405 3.69 22.80 -38.70
N ALA A 406 3.40 24.03 -39.12
CA ALA A 406 3.55 25.23 -38.30
C ALA A 406 2.23 26.01 -38.19
N TYR A 407 1.93 26.48 -36.99
CA TYR A 407 0.71 27.24 -36.67
C TYR A 407 1.08 28.48 -35.85
N ARG A 408 0.39 29.61 -36.08
CA ARG A 408 0.52 30.78 -35.22
C ARG A 408 -0.35 30.59 -33.99
N VAL A 409 0.25 30.69 -32.81
CA VAL A 409 -0.46 30.54 -31.54
C VAL A 409 -1.03 31.90 -31.13
N GLY A 410 -2.36 32.02 -31.14
CA GLY A 410 -3.06 33.18 -30.58
C GLY A 410 -2.81 33.34 -29.07
N LYS A 411 -3.15 34.51 -28.52
CA LYS A 411 -2.86 34.88 -27.11
C LYS A 411 -3.52 34.01 -26.02
N THR A 412 -4.32 32.99 -26.36
CA THR A 412 -5.03 32.15 -25.40
C THR A 412 -4.82 30.66 -25.70
N PRO A 413 -4.23 29.87 -24.78
CA PRO A 413 -4.02 28.44 -24.97
C PRO A 413 -5.31 27.68 -24.64
N THR A 414 -6.26 27.63 -25.58
CA THR A 414 -7.40 26.71 -25.50
C THR A 414 -7.13 25.48 -26.36
N PHE A 415 -7.12 24.33 -25.70
CA PHE A 415 -6.68 23.00 -26.15
C PHE A 415 -7.37 22.39 -27.40
N VAL A 416 -8.13 23.16 -28.20
CA VAL A 416 -9.03 22.57 -29.22
C VAL A 416 -9.05 23.28 -30.59
N SER A 417 -8.42 24.44 -30.78
CA SER A 417 -8.36 25.07 -32.12
C SER A 417 -6.92 25.22 -32.59
N ARG A 418 -6.51 24.40 -33.56
CA ARG A 418 -5.30 24.65 -34.36
C ARG A 418 -5.44 26.05 -34.95
N GLY A 419 -4.45 26.93 -34.74
CA GLY A 419 -4.46 28.30 -35.27
C GLY A 419 -4.45 28.32 -36.80
N GLU A 420 -4.44 29.52 -37.40
CA GLU A 420 -4.28 29.63 -38.85
C GLU A 420 -2.91 29.03 -39.28
N PRO A 421 -2.88 28.15 -40.30
CA PRO A 421 -1.64 27.66 -40.88
C PRO A 421 -0.77 28.85 -41.31
N VAL A 422 0.52 28.80 -41.00
CA VAL A 422 1.45 29.87 -41.41
C VAL A 422 2.31 29.34 -42.56
N GLU A 423 2.47 30.13 -43.61
CA GLU A 423 3.49 29.90 -44.65
C GLU A 423 4.88 30.23 -44.09
N VAL A 424 5.34 29.47 -43.09
CA VAL A 424 6.75 29.44 -42.72
C VAL A 424 7.40 28.37 -43.58
N ALA A 425 8.59 28.64 -44.12
CA ALA A 425 9.40 27.58 -44.72
C ALA A 425 9.74 26.55 -43.63
N VAL A 426 9.05 25.42 -43.66
CA VAL A 426 9.31 24.27 -42.80
C VAL A 426 9.91 23.17 -43.66
N SER A 427 11.01 22.60 -43.20
CA SER A 427 11.67 21.49 -43.88
C SER A 427 11.21 20.18 -43.27
N ASP A 428 10.75 19.26 -44.12
CA ASP A 428 10.48 17.89 -43.72
C ASP A 428 11.76 17.21 -43.24
N VAL A 429 11.61 16.26 -42.32
CA VAL A 429 12.75 15.53 -41.73
C VAL A 429 12.70 14.09 -42.23
N ALA A 430 13.61 13.75 -43.14
CA ALA A 430 13.85 12.36 -43.49
C ALA A 430 14.49 11.64 -42.30
N ILE A 431 13.86 10.57 -41.84
CA ILE A 431 14.42 9.74 -40.78
C ILE A 431 15.29 8.66 -41.42
N GLU A 432 16.55 8.59 -41.01
CA GLU A 432 17.54 7.70 -41.59
C GLU A 432 17.81 6.50 -40.69
N GLY A 433 18.04 5.35 -41.35
CA GLY A 433 18.43 4.10 -40.71
C GLY A 433 17.28 3.34 -40.03
N ASP A 434 17.58 2.10 -39.66
CA ASP A 434 16.67 1.24 -38.94
C ASP A 434 16.37 1.82 -37.55
N ILE A 435 15.08 1.98 -37.22
CA ILE A 435 14.64 2.54 -35.94
C ILE A 435 14.22 1.41 -35.00
N ALA A 436 15.02 1.16 -33.97
CA ALA A 436 14.66 0.26 -32.87
C ALA A 436 14.05 1.01 -31.69
N TRP A 437 14.43 2.28 -31.49
CA TRP A 437 14.02 3.11 -30.36
C TRP A 437 13.47 4.46 -30.81
N VAL A 438 12.39 4.93 -30.15
CA VAL A 438 11.83 6.27 -30.41
C VAL A 438 12.84 7.39 -30.15
N GLU A 439 13.81 7.16 -29.26
CA GLU A 439 14.90 8.11 -29.02
C GLU A 439 15.80 8.34 -30.25
N GLU A 440 15.89 7.40 -31.19
CA GLU A 440 16.66 7.56 -32.43
C GLU A 440 15.99 8.62 -33.32
N VAL A 441 14.67 8.51 -33.49
CA VAL A 441 13.84 9.51 -34.19
C VAL A 441 13.89 10.85 -33.48
N HIS A 442 13.75 10.85 -32.15
CA HIS A 442 13.83 12.09 -31.36
C HIS A 442 15.18 12.78 -31.53
N ASN A 443 16.28 12.03 -31.58
CA ASN A 443 17.61 12.59 -31.69
C ASN A 443 17.86 13.18 -33.08
N GLN A 444 17.38 12.55 -34.15
CA GLN A 444 17.43 13.12 -35.50
C GLN A 444 16.57 14.39 -35.60
N LEU A 445 15.34 14.36 -35.07
CA LEU A 445 14.48 15.54 -35.02
C LEU A 445 15.09 16.65 -34.16
N ARG A 446 15.78 16.30 -33.07
CA ARG A 446 16.50 17.26 -32.23
C ARG A 446 17.60 17.98 -33.01
N ASP A 447 18.41 17.23 -33.75
CA ASP A 447 19.50 17.80 -34.55
C ASP A 447 18.93 18.76 -35.62
N HIS A 448 17.81 18.38 -36.25
CA HIS A 448 17.06 19.26 -37.15
C HIS A 448 16.57 20.54 -36.45
N VAL A 449 15.91 20.40 -35.29
CA VAL A 449 15.37 21.55 -34.54
C VAL A 449 16.49 22.51 -34.13
N GLN A 450 17.63 21.99 -33.70
CA GLN A 450 18.78 22.82 -33.34
C GLN A 450 19.37 23.53 -34.56
N THR A 451 19.51 22.83 -35.69
CA THR A 451 20.09 23.41 -36.91
C THR A 451 19.24 24.55 -37.49
N HIS A 452 17.92 24.41 -37.47
CA HIS A 452 17.04 25.34 -38.19
C HIS A 452 16.34 26.38 -37.31
N TYR A 453 16.25 26.15 -36.00
CA TYR A 453 15.41 26.97 -35.11
C TYR A 453 16.12 27.48 -33.85
N ALA A 454 17.35 27.03 -33.54
CA ALA A 454 18.06 27.51 -32.35
C ALA A 454 18.34 29.02 -32.42
N ASP A 455 18.79 29.53 -33.56
CA ASP A 455 19.08 30.95 -33.75
C ASP A 455 17.81 31.81 -33.71
N ARG A 456 16.69 31.28 -34.22
CA ARG A 456 15.38 31.94 -34.20
C ARG A 456 14.75 32.00 -32.80
N ALA A 457 15.20 31.14 -31.88
CA ALA A 457 14.76 31.15 -30.49
C ALA A 457 15.64 32.05 -29.60
N ALA A 458 16.84 32.39 -30.06
CA ALA A 458 17.76 33.29 -29.37
C ALA A 458 17.58 34.77 -29.77
N ALA A 459 17.06 35.03 -30.97
CA ALA A 459 16.58 36.33 -31.44
C ALA A 459 15.18 36.64 -30.90
#